data_AF-A0A9D5KC30-F1
#
_entry.id   AF-A0A9D5KC30-F1
#
_cell.length_a   1.000
_cell.length_b   1.000
_cell.length_c   1.000
_cell.angle_alpha   90.00
_cell.angle_beta   90.00
_cell.angle_gamma   90.00
#
_symmetry.space_group_name_H-M   'P 1'
#
loop_
_entity.id
_entity.type
_entity.pdbx_description
1 polymer ?
#
loop_
_entity_poly.entity_id
_entity_poly.type
_entity_poly.pdbx_seq_one_letter_code
_entity_poly.pdbx_strand_id
1 'polypeptide(L)'
;MQDTKDNPRPEPGAAPTQFRSAIILPDGRKPIPLGSGVVTALLGEGGMANVYEIWNSQLEVHRAVKLLHPNCSDESKQRFQTEIKITAKLHHPNIIEIHGVGQWNGLPLIEMEKIDGYTLENLVYDRGALPITACTAIGIMISRALKYAHNQVYVIYGKQYHGIIHRDLKPSNIMVCKDGAVKLMDFGIARPTDASIHTTDGSILGTMQYLSPEQLDGKEPDIRTDIYSLGTTLYEALTGVQAFPERNVSKLMMNKIRNEYKPLDEFAIKIPLRLKRLIHRCMVHDRDKRIASAALLLNELEKLHKSLTLDTPDQVIKQLVTTSPAEKIVVATRRRLPLRAIAAVLVVAFGLLGAGLITRTIQAARQEKEAKIAAQKAREEARAALREKEPEPPPAPRPAAAAPQQVSVRKARPAPAPARKPKTFTEKMTERHGTDDLLEIMVAEAGRGNHLNASMVYKQMPAGLARSTKAVIYNMRALAALGNTAELERFLASHAVDDAEVHLQEAKVAFRKSRYAEAEQLLDRALRSPRQFIDSDKLRRDVYYYKALCATAAFDRQPSEHNYKSALDAWFQVRTELRSSPEHAYNKKAVSETQRIGELYRKNKG
;
A
#
# COMPACT_ATOMS: atom_id res chain seq x y z
N MET A 1 -35.80 -72.50 19.14
CA MET A 1 -34.83 -71.92 18.20
C MET A 1 -35.56 -70.77 17.51
N GLN A 2 -35.42 -69.55 18.05
CA GLN A 2 -34.56 -68.45 17.54
C GLN A 2 -35.06 -67.90 16.20
N ASP A 3 -35.24 -66.61 15.95
CA ASP A 3 -35.10 -65.36 16.70
C ASP A 3 -35.86 -64.29 15.89
N THR A 4 -36.56 -63.37 16.54
CA THR A 4 -37.21 -62.20 15.92
C THR A 4 -36.19 -61.08 15.69
N LYS A 5 -36.10 -60.49 14.49
CA LYS A 5 -35.52 -59.14 14.28
C LYS A 5 -35.83 -58.50 12.92
N ASP A 6 -36.49 -57.35 13.03
CA ASP A 6 -36.34 -56.08 12.29
C ASP A 6 -36.30 -56.04 10.75
N ASN A 7 -37.30 -55.33 10.21
CA ASN A 7 -37.39 -54.85 8.84
C ASN A 7 -37.12 -53.33 8.82
N PRO A 8 -36.14 -52.79 8.06
CA PRO A 8 -36.06 -51.35 7.82
C PRO A 8 -36.72 -50.96 6.48
N ARG A 9 -37.50 -49.88 6.54
CA ARG A 9 -38.13 -49.19 5.40
C ARG A 9 -37.07 -48.62 4.44
N PRO A 10 -37.37 -48.48 3.13
CA PRO A 10 -36.45 -47.84 2.19
C PRO A 10 -36.40 -46.32 2.43
N GLU A 11 -35.19 -45.80 2.62
CA GLU A 11 -34.88 -44.36 2.67
C GLU A 11 -35.21 -43.68 1.33
N PRO A 12 -35.74 -42.44 1.33
CA PRO A 12 -36.00 -41.68 0.12
C PRO A 12 -34.69 -41.21 -0.53
N GLY A 13 -34.57 -41.47 -1.83
CA GLY A 13 -33.36 -41.26 -2.62
C GLY A 13 -32.74 -39.87 -2.48
N ALA A 14 -31.49 -39.84 -2.05
CA ALA A 14 -30.60 -38.72 -2.29
C ALA A 14 -30.45 -38.53 -3.81
N ALA A 15 -30.83 -37.34 -4.29
CA ALA A 15 -30.55 -36.92 -5.65
C ALA A 15 -29.04 -37.07 -5.94
N PRO A 16 -28.64 -37.56 -7.12
CA PRO A 16 -27.23 -37.69 -7.44
C PRO A 16 -26.58 -36.30 -7.41
N THR A 17 -25.67 -36.11 -6.46
CA THR A 17 -24.80 -34.93 -6.41
C THR A 17 -23.99 -34.91 -7.70
N GLN A 18 -24.42 -34.12 -8.69
CA GLN A 18 -23.63 -33.83 -9.87
C GLN A 18 -22.31 -33.22 -9.39
N PHE A 19 -21.23 -34.00 -9.46
CA PHE A 19 -19.88 -33.46 -9.44
C PHE A 19 -19.77 -32.52 -10.64
N ARG A 20 -20.02 -31.22 -10.43
CA ARG A 20 -19.65 -30.19 -11.40
C ARG A 20 -18.13 -30.24 -11.50
N SER A 21 -17.63 -30.79 -12.60
CA SER A 21 -16.24 -30.63 -13.00
C SER A 21 -15.88 -29.15 -12.90
N ALA A 22 -14.76 -28.84 -12.23
CA ALA A 22 -14.31 -27.46 -12.11
C ALA A 22 -14.15 -26.87 -13.50
N ILE A 23 -14.83 -25.74 -13.79
CA ILE A 23 -14.69 -25.06 -15.08
C ILE A 23 -13.27 -24.51 -15.16
N ILE A 24 -12.48 -25.06 -16.08
CA ILE A 24 -11.12 -24.60 -16.37
C ILE A 24 -11.22 -23.56 -17.49
N LEU A 25 -10.74 -22.34 -17.23
CA LEU A 25 -10.72 -21.28 -18.24
C LEU A 25 -9.68 -21.59 -19.34
N PRO A 26 -9.91 -21.16 -20.59
CA PRO A 26 -8.91 -21.32 -21.65
C PRO A 26 -7.56 -20.71 -21.26
N ASP A 27 -6.46 -21.40 -21.59
CA ASP A 27 -5.09 -20.94 -21.34
C ASP A 27 -4.56 -19.99 -22.43
N GLY A 28 -5.34 -19.79 -23.49
CA GLY A 28 -4.96 -18.98 -24.66
C GLY A 28 -4.00 -19.65 -25.63
N ARG A 29 -3.56 -20.89 -25.39
CA ARG A 29 -2.60 -21.62 -26.24
C ARG A 29 -3.29 -22.60 -27.17
N LYS A 30 -4.41 -23.16 -26.73
CA LYS A 30 -5.20 -24.11 -27.53
C LYS A 30 -6.36 -23.39 -28.23
N PRO A 31 -6.62 -23.71 -29.50
CA PRO A 31 -7.79 -23.23 -30.21
C PRO A 31 -9.06 -23.80 -29.57
N ILE A 32 -9.79 -22.96 -28.84
CA ILE A 32 -11.03 -23.32 -28.14
C ILE A 32 -12.14 -22.40 -28.69
N PRO A 33 -13.32 -22.93 -29.06
CA PRO A 33 -14.46 -22.09 -29.44
C PRO A 33 -14.87 -21.14 -28.31
N LEU A 34 -14.94 -19.84 -28.60
CA LEU A 34 -15.31 -18.80 -27.65
C LEU A 34 -15.91 -17.60 -28.40
N GLY A 35 -17.09 -17.14 -27.96
CA GLY A 35 -17.83 -16.09 -28.69
C GLY A 35 -18.16 -16.54 -30.12
N SER A 36 -17.97 -15.66 -31.09
CA SER A 36 -18.18 -15.93 -32.52
C SER A 36 -17.03 -16.67 -33.21
N GLY A 37 -15.95 -17.01 -32.49
CA GLY A 37 -14.72 -17.50 -33.10
C GLY A 37 -13.96 -18.50 -32.23
N VAL A 38 -12.66 -18.62 -32.49
CA VAL A 38 -11.76 -19.54 -31.81
C VAL A 38 -10.64 -18.76 -31.13
N VAL A 39 -10.34 -19.09 -29.87
CA VAL A 39 -9.26 -18.46 -29.10
C VAL A 39 -7.92 -18.61 -29.81
N THR A 40 -7.22 -17.50 -30.00
CA THR A 40 -5.87 -17.45 -30.58
C THR A 40 -4.82 -17.00 -29.55
N ALA A 41 -5.21 -16.21 -28.55
CA ALA A 41 -4.32 -15.75 -27.49
C ALA A 41 -5.11 -15.35 -26.23
N LEU A 42 -4.41 -15.33 -25.10
CA LEU A 42 -4.87 -14.66 -23.89
C LEU A 42 -4.27 -13.24 -23.87
N LEU A 43 -5.13 -12.23 -23.87
CA LEU A 43 -4.73 -10.81 -23.90
C LEU A 43 -4.52 -10.23 -22.49
N GLY A 44 -5.25 -10.73 -21.50
CA GLY A 44 -5.09 -10.30 -20.12
C GLY A 44 -5.88 -11.13 -19.11
N GLU A 45 -5.34 -11.24 -17.91
CA GLU A 45 -5.99 -11.86 -16.74
C GLU A 45 -6.32 -10.77 -15.73
N GLY A 46 -7.60 -10.63 -15.41
CA GLY A 46 -8.11 -9.74 -14.38
C GLY A 46 -8.63 -10.50 -13.17
N GLY A 47 -8.93 -9.78 -12.08
CA GLY A 47 -9.44 -10.40 -10.84
C GLY A 47 -10.86 -10.97 -10.93
N MET A 48 -11.61 -10.66 -12.00
CA MET A 48 -13.00 -11.12 -12.20
C MET A 48 -13.23 -11.72 -13.59
N ALA A 49 -12.34 -11.49 -14.54
CA ALA A 49 -12.51 -11.91 -15.92
C ALA A 49 -11.15 -12.04 -16.63
N ASN A 50 -11.10 -12.90 -17.64
CA ASN A 50 -10.00 -12.98 -18.59
C ASN A 50 -10.44 -12.37 -19.92
N VAL A 51 -9.50 -11.76 -20.64
CA VAL A 51 -9.72 -11.24 -21.99
C VAL A 51 -8.92 -12.07 -22.97
N TYR A 52 -9.60 -12.65 -23.95
CA TYR A 52 -9.05 -13.50 -24.99
C TYR A 52 -9.10 -12.81 -26.33
N GLU A 53 -8.11 -13.10 -27.17
CA GLU A 53 -8.21 -12.85 -28.59
C GLU A 53 -8.89 -14.05 -29.25
N ILE A 54 -9.84 -13.78 -30.15
CA ILE A 54 -10.46 -14.79 -30.98
C ILE A 54 -10.28 -14.45 -32.46
N TRP A 55 -10.22 -15.47 -33.31
CA TRP A 55 -10.36 -15.36 -34.75
C TRP A 55 -11.77 -15.77 -35.17
N ASN A 56 -12.53 -14.85 -35.77
CA ASN A 56 -13.79 -15.16 -36.42
C ASN A 56 -13.51 -15.45 -37.89
N SER A 57 -13.63 -16.71 -38.29
CA SER A 57 -13.34 -17.16 -39.66
C SER A 57 -14.39 -16.75 -40.69
N GLN A 58 -15.63 -16.47 -40.29
CA GLN A 58 -16.69 -16.05 -41.21
C GLN A 58 -16.52 -14.59 -41.64
N LEU A 59 -16.04 -13.76 -40.72
CA LEU A 59 -15.81 -12.34 -40.94
C LEU A 59 -14.34 -12.02 -41.27
N GLU A 60 -13.44 -13.00 -41.15
CA GLU A 60 -11.98 -12.86 -41.31
C GLU A 60 -11.39 -11.72 -40.45
N VAL A 61 -11.83 -11.62 -39.20
CA VAL A 61 -11.38 -10.58 -38.26
C VAL A 61 -11.02 -11.15 -36.90
N HIS A 62 -10.08 -10.48 -36.23
CA HIS A 62 -9.81 -10.71 -34.83
C HIS A 62 -10.74 -9.89 -33.93
N ARG A 63 -11.21 -10.50 -32.84
CA ARG A 63 -12.04 -9.87 -31.81
C ARG A 63 -11.45 -10.11 -30.42
N ALA A 64 -11.86 -9.30 -29.46
CA ALA A 64 -11.54 -9.53 -28.06
C ALA A 64 -12.78 -10.09 -27.33
N VAL A 65 -12.61 -11.11 -26.50
CA VAL A 65 -13.68 -11.69 -25.68
C VAL A 65 -13.32 -11.60 -24.21
N LYS A 66 -14.10 -10.85 -23.43
CA LYS A 66 -14.01 -10.81 -21.96
C LYS A 66 -14.92 -11.88 -21.38
N LEU A 67 -14.34 -12.85 -20.67
CA LEU A 67 -15.01 -14.00 -20.07
C LEU A 67 -14.87 -13.94 -18.54
N LEU A 68 -16.01 -13.93 -17.83
CA LEU A 68 -16.04 -13.93 -16.36
C LEU A 68 -15.47 -15.21 -15.76
N HIS A 69 -14.88 -15.09 -14.57
CA HIS A 69 -14.41 -16.24 -13.80
C HIS A 69 -15.58 -17.03 -13.18
N PRO A 70 -15.44 -18.36 -13.00
CA PRO A 70 -16.49 -19.21 -12.44
C PRO A 70 -16.87 -18.87 -10.98
N ASN A 71 -15.94 -18.29 -10.22
CA ASN A 71 -16.12 -17.99 -8.81
C ASN A 71 -16.76 -16.61 -8.55
N CYS A 72 -17.20 -15.91 -9.59
CA CYS A 72 -17.86 -14.61 -9.43
C CYS A 72 -19.23 -14.78 -8.75
N SER A 73 -19.55 -13.89 -7.82
CA SER A 73 -20.87 -13.83 -7.18
C SER A 73 -21.98 -13.60 -8.21
N ASP A 74 -23.21 -14.05 -7.91
CA ASP A 74 -24.35 -13.82 -8.80
C ASP A 74 -24.64 -12.33 -8.99
N GLU A 75 -24.37 -11.52 -7.97
CA GLU A 75 -24.40 -10.08 -8.07
C GLU A 75 -23.40 -9.56 -9.11
N SER A 76 -22.16 -10.07 -9.11
CA SER A 76 -21.14 -9.69 -10.11
C SER A 76 -21.57 -10.06 -11.53
N LYS A 77 -22.22 -11.22 -11.71
CA LYS A 77 -22.77 -11.63 -13.00
C LYS A 77 -23.91 -10.71 -13.47
N GLN A 78 -24.83 -10.34 -12.58
CA GLN A 78 -25.92 -9.42 -12.89
C GLN A 78 -25.41 -8.01 -13.23
N ARG A 79 -24.38 -7.54 -12.51
CA ARG A 79 -23.70 -6.26 -12.79
C ARG A 79 -23.07 -6.28 -14.17
N PHE A 80 -22.32 -7.33 -14.51
CA PHE A 80 -21.73 -7.51 -15.82
C PHE A 80 -22.78 -7.52 -16.94
N GLN A 81 -23.89 -8.23 -16.76
CA GLN A 81 -25.01 -8.21 -17.72
C GLN A 81 -25.65 -6.82 -17.89
N THR A 82 -25.66 -6.00 -16.84
CA THR A 82 -26.18 -4.64 -16.92
C THR A 82 -25.21 -3.71 -17.65
N GLU A 83 -23.92 -3.79 -17.33
CA GLU A 83 -22.84 -3.07 -18.02
C GLU A 83 -22.80 -3.37 -19.52
N ILE A 84 -22.98 -4.64 -19.88
CA ILE A 84 -23.15 -5.10 -21.26
C ILE A 84 -24.25 -4.34 -21.98
N LYS A 85 -25.47 -4.36 -21.42
CA LYS A 85 -26.67 -3.83 -22.08
C LYS A 85 -26.57 -2.33 -22.34
N ILE A 86 -25.76 -1.63 -21.57
CA ILE A 86 -25.61 -0.19 -21.70
C ILE A 86 -24.49 0.13 -22.67
N THR A 87 -23.33 -0.49 -22.49
CA THR A 87 -22.18 -0.29 -23.38
C THR A 87 -22.54 -0.69 -24.82
N ALA A 88 -23.34 -1.75 -25.01
CA ALA A 88 -23.82 -2.18 -26.32
C ALA A 88 -24.73 -1.16 -27.04
N LYS A 89 -25.26 -0.16 -26.33
CA LYS A 89 -26.07 0.92 -26.93
C LYS A 89 -25.24 2.18 -27.22
N LEU A 90 -23.97 2.21 -26.82
CA LEU A 90 -23.09 3.36 -27.00
C LEU A 90 -22.24 3.16 -28.25
N HIS A 91 -22.49 3.98 -29.28
CA HIS A 91 -21.69 3.98 -30.51
C HIS A 91 -20.96 5.32 -30.63
N HIS A 92 -19.65 5.32 -30.38
CA HIS A 92 -18.83 6.52 -30.43
C HIS A 92 -17.37 6.17 -30.72
N PRO A 93 -16.61 6.94 -31.53
CA PRO A 93 -15.23 6.62 -31.89
C PRO A 93 -14.28 6.49 -30.68
N ASN A 94 -14.60 7.17 -29.57
CA ASN A 94 -13.85 7.12 -28.31
C ASN A 94 -14.46 6.19 -27.25
N ILE A 95 -15.38 5.30 -27.61
CA ILE A 95 -15.93 4.24 -26.74
C ILE A 95 -15.67 2.90 -27.43
N ILE A 96 -15.35 1.86 -26.65
CA ILE A 96 -15.17 0.50 -27.15
C ILE A 96 -16.47 -0.04 -27.74
N GLU A 97 -16.41 -0.62 -28.93
CA GLU A 97 -17.58 -1.22 -29.58
C GLU A 97 -17.79 -2.67 -29.13
N ILE A 98 -19.03 -2.99 -28.75
CA ILE A 98 -19.46 -4.36 -28.44
C ILE A 98 -20.11 -4.97 -29.68
N HIS A 99 -19.65 -6.15 -30.07
CA HIS A 99 -20.18 -6.89 -31.22
C HIS A 99 -21.08 -8.04 -30.82
N GLY A 100 -20.94 -8.57 -29.60
CA GLY A 100 -21.70 -9.74 -29.18
C GLY A 100 -21.67 -9.97 -27.69
N VAL A 101 -22.65 -10.73 -27.22
CA VAL A 101 -22.80 -11.13 -25.82
C VAL A 101 -23.21 -12.59 -25.81
N GLY A 102 -22.75 -13.34 -24.82
CA GLY A 102 -23.05 -14.77 -24.80
C GLY A 102 -22.65 -15.44 -23.50
N GLN A 103 -22.53 -16.75 -23.57
CA GLN A 103 -22.00 -17.56 -22.47
C GLN A 103 -21.08 -18.65 -23.02
N TRP A 104 -20.10 -19.02 -22.22
CA TRP A 104 -19.23 -20.17 -22.46
C TRP A 104 -19.19 -21.02 -21.19
N ASN A 105 -19.63 -22.29 -21.28
CA ASN A 105 -19.80 -23.16 -20.12
C ASN A 105 -20.59 -22.52 -18.96
N GLY A 106 -21.62 -21.73 -19.29
CA GLY A 106 -22.46 -21.00 -18.33
C GLY A 106 -21.82 -19.73 -17.76
N LEU A 107 -20.61 -19.37 -18.18
CA LEU A 107 -19.93 -18.13 -17.79
C LEU A 107 -20.26 -17.02 -18.79
N PRO A 108 -20.74 -15.84 -18.35
CA PRO A 108 -21.06 -14.76 -19.26
C PRO A 108 -19.81 -14.22 -19.96
N LEU A 109 -19.96 -13.86 -21.24
CA LEU A 109 -18.92 -13.27 -22.06
C LEU A 109 -19.42 -12.05 -22.84
N ILE A 110 -18.46 -11.19 -23.21
CA ILE A 110 -18.64 -10.04 -24.10
C ILE A 110 -17.63 -10.13 -25.21
N GLU A 111 -18.11 -10.09 -26.44
CA GLU A 111 -17.28 -9.93 -27.62
C GLU A 111 -17.27 -8.46 -28.05
N MET A 112 -16.07 -7.92 -28.22
CA MET A 112 -15.81 -6.51 -28.52
C MET A 112 -14.73 -6.36 -29.59
N GLU A 113 -14.58 -5.15 -30.11
CA GLU A 113 -13.49 -4.85 -31.03
C GLU A 113 -12.12 -5.17 -30.38
N LYS A 114 -11.21 -5.76 -31.16
CA LYS A 114 -9.82 -5.94 -30.72
C LYS A 114 -9.07 -4.64 -30.97
N ILE A 115 -8.58 -4.03 -29.90
CA ILE A 115 -7.75 -2.83 -29.99
C ILE A 115 -6.27 -3.20 -30.07
N ASP A 116 -5.59 -2.71 -31.11
CA ASP A 116 -4.13 -2.70 -31.15
C ASP A 116 -3.61 -1.44 -30.47
N GLY A 117 -3.12 -1.60 -29.24
CA GLY A 117 -2.69 -0.48 -28.40
C GLY A 117 -2.32 -0.92 -26.99
N TYR A 118 -2.24 0.06 -26.10
CA TYR A 118 -1.88 -0.13 -24.70
C TYR A 118 -2.93 0.55 -23.82
N THR A 119 -3.17 0.01 -22.62
CA THR A 119 -3.91 0.78 -21.62
C THR A 119 -3.10 2.01 -21.22
N LEU A 120 -3.77 3.09 -20.81
CA LEU A 120 -3.10 4.26 -20.26
C LEU A 120 -2.31 3.90 -19.00
N GLU A 121 -2.80 2.93 -18.21
CA GLU A 121 -2.07 2.36 -17.07
C GLU A 121 -0.72 1.79 -17.50
N ASN A 122 -0.68 0.95 -18.54
CA ASN A 122 0.57 0.37 -19.04
C ASN A 122 1.51 1.46 -19.57
N LEU A 123 0.98 2.45 -20.30
CA LEU A 123 1.80 3.55 -20.82
C LEU A 123 2.44 4.38 -19.70
N VAL A 124 1.68 4.72 -18.65
CA VAL A 124 2.20 5.46 -17.49
C VAL A 124 3.16 4.60 -16.69
N TYR A 125 2.89 3.30 -16.55
CA TYR A 125 3.79 2.37 -15.87
C TYR A 125 5.15 2.27 -16.57
N ASP A 126 5.15 2.12 -17.91
CA ASP A 126 6.35 1.94 -18.71
C ASP A 126 7.13 3.26 -18.86
N ARG A 127 6.43 4.36 -19.17
CA ARG A 127 7.06 5.64 -19.54
C ARG A 127 7.14 6.64 -18.40
N GLY A 128 6.41 6.43 -17.30
CA GLY A 128 6.25 7.43 -16.24
C GLY A 128 5.33 8.57 -16.67
N ALA A 129 5.75 9.81 -16.41
CA ALA A 129 4.99 10.98 -16.84
C ALA A 129 4.91 11.09 -18.37
N LEU A 130 3.74 11.38 -18.90
CA LEU A 130 3.50 11.56 -20.32
C LEU A 130 3.61 13.04 -20.75
N PRO A 131 3.94 13.31 -22.03
CA PRO A 131 3.97 14.68 -22.56
C PRO A 131 2.63 15.41 -22.36
N ILE A 132 2.69 16.72 -22.08
CA ILE A 132 1.51 17.54 -21.82
C ILE A 132 0.54 17.54 -23.02
N THR A 133 1.08 17.54 -24.24
CA THR A 133 0.30 17.43 -25.48
C THR A 133 -0.47 16.10 -25.54
N ALA A 134 0.16 15.00 -25.15
CA ALA A 134 -0.50 13.68 -25.07
C ALA A 134 -1.58 13.65 -23.98
N CYS A 135 -1.30 14.18 -22.78
CA CYS A 135 -2.30 14.24 -21.70
C CYS A 135 -3.53 15.06 -22.10
N THR A 136 -3.32 16.19 -22.78
CA THR A 136 -4.45 17.01 -23.29
C THR A 136 -5.20 16.30 -24.42
N ALA A 137 -4.50 15.61 -25.34
CA ALA A 137 -5.14 14.79 -26.38
C ALA A 137 -6.01 13.66 -25.79
N ILE A 138 -5.49 12.89 -24.84
CA ILE A 138 -6.24 11.87 -24.10
C ILE A 138 -7.47 12.49 -23.44
N GLY A 139 -7.28 13.59 -22.70
CA GLY A 139 -8.36 14.28 -22.01
C GLY A 139 -9.47 14.74 -22.97
N ILE A 140 -9.12 15.24 -24.16
CA ILE A 140 -10.08 15.63 -25.21
C ILE A 140 -10.91 14.43 -25.65
N MET A 141 -10.26 13.33 -26.02
CA MET A 141 -10.92 12.15 -26.58
C MET A 141 -11.83 11.47 -25.56
N ILE A 142 -11.41 11.38 -24.30
CA ILE A 142 -12.25 10.89 -23.21
C ILE A 142 -13.39 11.87 -22.89
N SER A 143 -13.15 13.19 -22.93
CA SER A 143 -14.23 14.16 -22.74
C SER A 143 -15.27 14.11 -23.85
N ARG A 144 -14.90 13.73 -25.09
CA ARG A 144 -15.84 13.46 -26.20
C ARG A 144 -16.71 12.25 -25.88
N ALA A 145 -16.11 11.14 -25.43
CA ALA A 145 -16.84 9.94 -25.00
C ALA A 145 -17.81 10.25 -23.85
N LEU A 146 -17.35 10.95 -22.81
CA LEU A 146 -18.18 11.33 -21.67
C LEU A 146 -19.31 12.27 -22.07
N LYS A 147 -19.03 13.30 -22.88
CA LYS A 147 -20.07 14.19 -23.42
C LYS A 147 -21.13 13.40 -24.17
N TYR A 148 -20.73 12.44 -25.01
CA TYR A 148 -21.67 11.60 -25.73
C TYR A 148 -22.53 10.77 -24.77
N ALA A 149 -21.92 10.04 -23.84
CA ALA A 149 -22.62 9.16 -22.89
C ALA A 149 -23.53 9.93 -21.93
N HIS A 150 -23.07 11.06 -21.38
CA HIS A 150 -23.81 11.95 -20.47
C HIS A 150 -25.04 12.58 -21.10
N ASN A 151 -25.11 12.66 -22.43
CA ASN A 151 -26.27 13.17 -23.16
C ASN A 151 -27.24 12.07 -23.60
N GLN A 152 -26.89 10.79 -23.43
CA GLN A 152 -27.78 9.70 -23.82
C GLN A 152 -28.92 9.55 -22.84
N VAL A 153 -30.06 9.07 -23.35
CA VAL A 153 -31.23 8.74 -22.55
C VAL A 153 -31.63 7.31 -22.87
N TYR A 154 -31.61 6.43 -21.87
CA TYR A 154 -31.95 5.02 -22.06
C TYR A 154 -33.04 4.56 -21.11
N VAL A 155 -33.92 3.72 -21.62
CA VAL A 155 -34.86 2.95 -20.80
C VAL A 155 -34.28 1.55 -20.59
N ILE A 156 -34.11 1.17 -19.33
CA ILE A 156 -33.62 -0.15 -18.92
C ILE A 156 -34.55 -0.65 -17.83
N TYR A 157 -35.20 -1.79 -18.07
CA TYR A 157 -36.22 -2.36 -17.18
C TYR A 157 -37.35 -1.37 -16.82
N GLY A 158 -37.77 -0.54 -17.77
CA GLY A 158 -38.82 0.47 -17.57
C GLY A 158 -38.37 1.74 -16.84
N LYS A 159 -37.13 1.82 -16.33
CA LYS A 159 -36.56 3.04 -15.73
C LYS A 159 -35.79 3.84 -16.78
N GLN A 160 -36.10 5.13 -16.87
CA GLN A 160 -35.39 6.08 -17.74
C GLN A 160 -34.15 6.61 -17.01
N TYR A 161 -33.00 6.52 -17.67
CA TYR A 161 -31.72 7.03 -17.22
C TYR A 161 -31.34 8.22 -18.10
N HIS A 162 -31.22 9.40 -17.50
CA HIS A 162 -30.77 10.61 -18.16
C HIS A 162 -29.26 10.77 -17.93
N GLY A 163 -28.48 10.57 -18.98
CA GLY A 163 -27.03 10.56 -18.94
C GLY A 163 -26.47 9.27 -18.37
N ILE A 164 -25.71 8.55 -19.20
CA ILE A 164 -24.97 7.38 -18.76
C ILE A 164 -23.66 7.82 -18.14
N ILE A 165 -23.56 7.64 -16.83
CA ILE A 165 -22.36 7.91 -16.03
C ILE A 165 -21.47 6.66 -16.07
N HIS A 166 -20.18 6.84 -16.34
CA HIS A 166 -19.22 5.75 -16.41
C HIS A 166 -18.95 5.10 -15.06
N ARG A 167 -18.81 5.90 -13.99
CA ARG A 167 -18.62 5.49 -12.57
C ARG A 167 -17.33 4.74 -12.23
N ASP A 168 -16.62 4.18 -13.21
CA ASP A 168 -15.34 3.48 -13.00
C ASP A 168 -14.23 3.96 -13.97
N LEU A 169 -14.11 5.27 -14.16
CA LEU A 169 -13.09 5.83 -15.06
C LEU A 169 -11.71 5.80 -14.38
N LYS A 170 -10.75 5.11 -15.00
CA LYS A 170 -9.37 4.96 -14.52
C LYS A 170 -8.41 4.64 -15.68
N PRO A 171 -7.09 4.76 -15.51
CA PRO A 171 -6.11 4.47 -16.56
C PRO A 171 -6.22 3.07 -17.19
N SER A 172 -6.58 2.03 -16.43
CA SER A 172 -6.76 0.67 -16.96
C SER A 172 -8.00 0.51 -17.85
N ASN A 173 -8.94 1.45 -17.79
CA ASN A 173 -10.16 1.48 -18.60
C ASN A 173 -10.04 2.43 -19.81
N ILE A 174 -8.83 2.92 -20.12
CA ILE A 174 -8.56 3.79 -21.26
C ILE A 174 -7.54 3.11 -22.17
N MET A 175 -7.95 2.78 -23.38
CA MET A 175 -7.07 2.23 -24.42
C MET A 175 -6.52 3.36 -25.29
N VAL A 176 -5.21 3.36 -25.49
CA VAL A 176 -4.48 4.25 -26.38
C VAL A 176 -4.01 3.43 -27.59
N CYS A 177 -4.66 3.66 -28.71
CA CYS A 177 -4.53 2.87 -29.92
C CYS A 177 -3.33 3.32 -30.77
N LYS A 178 -2.72 2.38 -31.50
CA LYS A 178 -1.57 2.67 -32.39
C LYS A 178 -1.92 3.57 -33.58
N ASP A 179 -3.19 3.60 -33.98
CA ASP A 179 -3.72 4.42 -35.06
C ASP A 179 -3.94 5.90 -34.67
N GLY A 180 -3.78 6.25 -33.39
CA GLY A 180 -4.04 7.59 -32.85
C GLY A 180 -5.36 7.72 -32.10
N ALA A 181 -6.20 6.68 -32.08
CA ALA A 181 -7.45 6.70 -31.31
C ALA A 181 -7.21 6.53 -29.80
N VAL A 182 -8.15 7.00 -29.00
CA VAL A 182 -8.25 6.72 -27.56
C VAL A 182 -9.68 6.28 -27.29
N LYS A 183 -9.85 5.13 -26.66
CA LYS A 183 -11.15 4.49 -26.42
C LYS A 183 -11.36 4.20 -24.95
N LEU A 184 -12.53 4.58 -24.45
CA LEU A 184 -13.02 4.29 -23.11
C LEU A 184 -13.73 2.92 -23.10
N MET A 185 -13.40 2.09 -22.13
CA MET A 185 -13.97 0.75 -21.94
C MET A 185 -14.56 0.59 -20.52
N ASP A 186 -15.38 -0.46 -20.34
CA ASP A 186 -15.93 -0.89 -19.04
C ASP A 186 -16.78 0.17 -18.29
N PHE A 187 -17.96 0.49 -18.83
CA PHE A 187 -18.94 1.36 -18.17
C PHE A 187 -19.53 0.71 -16.91
N GLY A 188 -18.91 0.99 -15.75
CA GLY A 188 -19.24 0.44 -14.43
C GLY A 188 -20.55 0.93 -13.79
N ILE A 189 -21.68 0.74 -14.48
CA ILE A 189 -22.97 1.38 -14.11
C ILE A 189 -23.59 0.79 -12.85
N ALA A 190 -23.29 -0.45 -12.51
CA ALA A 190 -23.83 -1.14 -11.33
C ALA A 190 -22.77 -1.31 -10.23
N ARG A 191 -22.35 -0.20 -9.61
CA ARG A 191 -21.73 -0.23 -8.27
C ARG A 191 -22.78 0.20 -7.26
N PRO A 192 -23.18 -0.65 -6.29
CA PRO A 192 -23.95 -0.17 -5.17
C PRO A 192 -23.09 0.81 -4.38
N THR A 193 -23.66 1.98 -4.17
CA THR A 193 -23.26 2.94 -3.14
C THR A 193 -23.49 2.40 -1.71
N ASP A 194 -24.09 1.22 -1.55
CA ASP A 194 -24.61 0.73 -0.26
C ASP A 194 -24.14 -0.66 0.22
N ALA A 195 -23.24 -1.37 -0.49
CA ALA A 195 -22.77 -2.69 -0.03
C ALA A 195 -21.29 -2.65 0.38
N SER A 196 -21.08 -2.44 1.69
CA SER A 196 -19.86 -2.76 2.44
C SER A 196 -18.53 -2.29 1.82
N ILE A 197 -18.05 -1.14 2.32
CA ILE A 197 -16.62 -0.77 2.33
C ILE A 197 -15.74 -1.83 3.07
N HIS A 198 -16.37 -2.88 3.61
CA HIS A 198 -15.75 -4.04 4.25
C HIS A 198 -15.73 -5.28 3.33
N THR A 199 -14.96 -5.27 2.25
CA THR A 199 -14.55 -6.53 1.60
C THR A 199 -13.09 -6.48 1.17
N THR A 200 -12.34 -7.42 1.73
CA THR A 200 -10.90 -7.69 1.66
C THR A 200 -10.46 -8.24 0.29
N ASP A 201 -10.65 -7.48 -0.78
CA ASP A 201 -10.05 -7.79 -2.09
C ASP A 201 -9.21 -6.61 -2.61
N GLY A 202 -7.91 -6.85 -2.80
CA GLY A 202 -6.93 -5.83 -3.22
C GLY A 202 -7.17 -5.20 -4.59
N SER A 203 -8.02 -5.79 -5.43
CA SER A 203 -8.45 -5.21 -6.72
C SER A 203 -9.40 -4.01 -6.55
N ILE A 204 -10.18 -4.00 -5.46
CA ILE A 204 -11.10 -2.90 -5.14
C ILE A 204 -10.29 -1.66 -4.72
N LEU A 205 -9.21 -1.85 -3.96
CA LEU A 205 -8.37 -0.78 -3.44
C LEU A 205 -7.71 0.06 -4.56
N GLY A 206 -7.21 -0.57 -5.62
CA GLY A 206 -6.64 0.13 -6.78
C GLY A 206 -7.67 0.96 -7.54
N THR A 207 -8.94 0.57 -7.51
CA THR A 207 -10.01 1.36 -8.11
C THR A 207 -10.45 2.53 -7.22
N MET A 208 -10.43 2.37 -5.89
CA MET A 208 -10.85 3.42 -4.95
C MET A 208 -10.06 4.72 -5.10
N GLN A 209 -8.83 4.66 -5.61
CA GLN A 209 -7.96 5.82 -5.82
C GLN A 209 -8.51 6.82 -6.85
N TYR A 210 -9.33 6.34 -7.80
CA TYR A 210 -9.95 7.17 -8.84
C TYR A 210 -11.39 7.55 -8.53
N LEU A 211 -12.03 6.89 -7.55
CA LEU A 211 -13.40 7.20 -7.14
C LEU A 211 -13.51 8.62 -6.58
N SER A 212 -14.63 9.26 -6.89
CA SER A 212 -14.99 10.56 -6.36
C SER A 212 -15.39 10.49 -4.88
N PRO A 213 -15.28 11.59 -4.11
CA PRO A 213 -15.72 11.62 -2.72
C PRO A 213 -17.17 11.19 -2.53
N GLU A 214 -18.09 11.62 -3.40
CA GLU A 214 -19.50 11.23 -3.31
C GLU A 214 -19.72 9.73 -3.48
N GLN A 215 -18.93 9.05 -4.33
CA GLN A 215 -19.00 7.59 -4.47
C GLN A 215 -18.48 6.86 -3.23
N LEU A 216 -17.49 7.43 -2.54
CA LEU A 216 -16.95 6.86 -1.31
C LEU A 216 -17.90 7.08 -0.12
N ASP A 217 -18.62 8.20 -0.12
CA ASP A 217 -19.65 8.54 0.87
C ASP A 217 -20.98 7.80 0.66
N GLY A 218 -21.11 6.99 -0.40
CA GLY A 218 -22.37 6.33 -0.75
C GLY A 218 -23.45 7.29 -1.29
N LYS A 219 -23.09 8.52 -1.65
CA LYS A 219 -24.02 9.50 -2.23
C LYS A 219 -24.28 9.20 -3.70
N GLU A 220 -25.48 9.54 -4.16
CA GLU A 220 -25.86 9.36 -5.56
C GLU A 220 -24.88 10.08 -6.52
N PRO A 221 -24.15 9.34 -7.37
CA PRO A 221 -23.21 9.92 -8.31
C PRO A 221 -23.95 10.61 -9.46
N ASP A 222 -23.39 11.71 -9.94
CA ASP A 222 -23.86 12.41 -11.14
C ASP A 222 -22.75 12.51 -12.20
N ILE A 223 -22.99 13.16 -13.33
CA ILE A 223 -22.01 13.27 -14.42
C ILE A 223 -20.66 13.87 -14.01
N ARG A 224 -20.61 14.64 -12.90
CA ARG A 224 -19.39 15.28 -12.37
C ARG A 224 -18.52 14.31 -11.58
N THR A 225 -19.03 13.12 -11.29
CA THR A 225 -18.25 11.99 -10.79
C THR A 225 -17.20 11.58 -11.83
N ASP A 226 -17.59 11.41 -13.09
CA ASP A 226 -16.63 11.05 -14.16
C ASP A 226 -15.61 12.16 -14.41
N ILE A 227 -15.99 13.43 -14.23
CA ILE A 227 -15.08 14.58 -14.34
C ILE A 227 -13.99 14.51 -13.26
N TYR A 228 -14.34 14.16 -12.02
CA TYR A 228 -13.37 13.96 -10.95
C TYR A 228 -12.39 12.84 -11.29
N SER A 229 -12.90 11.69 -11.72
CA SER A 229 -12.10 10.53 -12.09
C SER A 229 -11.20 10.78 -13.31
N LEU A 230 -11.66 11.56 -14.29
CA LEU A 230 -10.80 12.01 -15.39
C LEU A 230 -9.72 12.98 -14.90
N GLY A 231 -10.04 13.84 -13.93
CA GLY A 231 -9.06 14.72 -13.27
C GLY A 231 -7.94 13.95 -12.60
N THR A 232 -8.27 12.93 -11.80
CA THR A 232 -7.27 12.07 -11.13
C THR A 232 -6.44 11.27 -12.15
N THR A 233 -7.07 10.77 -13.21
CA THR A 233 -6.42 10.07 -14.32
C THR A 233 -5.42 10.97 -15.07
N LEU A 234 -5.81 12.19 -15.40
CA LEU A 234 -4.93 13.16 -16.08
C LEU A 234 -3.80 13.65 -15.18
N TYR A 235 -4.07 13.81 -13.87
CA TYR A 235 -3.04 14.09 -12.89
C TYR A 235 -1.95 13.01 -12.90
N GLU A 236 -2.36 11.74 -12.88
CA GLU A 236 -1.41 10.63 -12.91
C GLU A 236 -0.67 10.54 -14.24
N ALA A 237 -1.37 10.67 -15.37
CA ALA A 237 -0.73 10.70 -16.68
C ALA A 237 0.33 11.80 -16.79
N LEU A 238 0.08 12.99 -16.21
CA LEU A 238 1.06 14.09 -16.21
C LEU A 238 2.24 13.88 -15.27
N THR A 239 2.06 13.19 -14.16
CA THR A 239 3.07 13.13 -13.08
C THR A 239 3.76 11.79 -12.99
N GLY A 240 3.20 10.75 -13.60
CA GLY A 240 3.58 9.35 -13.40
C GLY A 240 3.20 8.79 -12.03
N VAL A 241 2.44 9.53 -11.22
CA VAL A 241 2.11 9.19 -9.83
C VAL A 241 0.65 9.46 -9.56
N GLN A 242 -0.01 8.53 -8.86
CA GLN A 242 -1.41 8.70 -8.44
C GLN A 242 -1.58 9.91 -7.52
N ALA A 243 -2.69 10.64 -7.69
CA ALA A 243 -3.04 11.75 -6.81
C ALA A 243 -3.22 11.29 -5.35
N PHE A 244 -3.85 10.14 -5.16
CA PHE A 244 -4.14 9.53 -3.87
C PHE A 244 -3.53 8.11 -3.82
N PRO A 245 -2.21 7.98 -3.58
CA PRO A 245 -1.49 6.71 -3.65
C PRO A 245 -1.68 5.83 -2.40
N GLU A 246 -2.55 6.22 -1.46
CA GLU A 246 -2.75 5.53 -0.19
C GLU A 246 -3.31 4.12 -0.40
N ARG A 247 -2.62 3.13 0.20
CA ARG A 247 -3.09 1.73 0.23
C ARG A 247 -3.97 1.40 1.43
N ASN A 248 -3.94 2.23 2.48
CA ASN A 248 -4.84 2.05 3.61
C ASN A 248 -6.16 2.77 3.27
N VAL A 249 -7.27 2.02 3.23
CA VAL A 249 -8.61 2.53 2.86
C VAL A 249 -9.00 3.73 3.72
N SER A 250 -8.83 3.65 5.05
CA SER A 250 -9.20 4.74 5.96
C SER A 250 -8.38 6.00 5.70
N LYS A 251 -7.08 5.85 5.41
CA LYS A 251 -6.20 6.98 5.06
C LYS A 251 -6.57 7.57 3.69
N LEU A 252 -6.82 6.72 2.70
CA LEU A 252 -7.27 7.13 1.37
C LEU A 252 -8.55 7.95 1.45
N MET A 253 -9.55 7.46 2.20
CA MET A 253 -10.81 8.15 2.45
C MET A 253 -10.58 9.49 3.14
N MET A 254 -9.79 9.53 4.21
CA MET A 254 -9.49 10.77 4.92
C MET A 254 -8.85 11.81 3.99
N ASN A 255 -7.86 11.41 3.19
CA ASN A 255 -7.18 12.31 2.27
C ASN A 255 -8.13 12.82 1.17
N LYS A 256 -8.99 11.95 0.62
CA LYS A 256 -9.99 12.36 -0.37
C LYS A 256 -11.03 13.33 0.21
N ILE A 257 -11.53 13.07 1.42
CA ILE A 257 -12.48 13.95 2.13
C ILE A 257 -11.84 15.32 2.38
N ARG A 258 -10.58 15.35 2.79
CA ARG A 258 -9.84 16.61 3.04
C ARG A 258 -9.30 17.27 1.76
N ASN A 259 -9.48 16.62 0.62
CA ASN A 259 -8.88 17.00 -0.66
C ASN A 259 -7.35 17.17 -0.58
N GLU A 260 -6.69 16.31 0.21
CA GLU A 260 -5.26 16.33 0.48
C GLU A 260 -4.53 15.39 -0.50
N TYR A 261 -3.91 15.99 -1.52
CA TYR A 261 -2.98 15.34 -2.43
C TYR A 261 -1.84 16.31 -2.76
N LYS A 262 -0.76 15.77 -3.33
CA LYS A 262 0.39 16.58 -3.70
C LYS A 262 0.02 17.55 -4.83
N PRO A 263 0.17 18.88 -4.66
CA PRO A 263 -0.17 19.82 -5.74
C PRO A 263 0.78 19.67 -6.95
N LEU A 264 0.28 19.97 -8.16
CA LEU A 264 1.08 19.89 -9.39
C LEU A 264 2.30 20.83 -9.36
N ASP A 265 2.24 21.93 -8.59
CA ASP A 265 3.35 22.87 -8.39
C ASP A 265 4.56 22.27 -7.66
N GLU A 266 4.38 21.15 -6.97
CA GLU A 266 5.47 20.47 -6.25
C GLU A 266 6.24 19.46 -7.12
N PHE A 267 5.82 19.26 -8.36
CA PHE A 267 6.52 18.41 -9.32
C PHE A 267 7.48 19.26 -10.15
N ALA A 268 8.63 18.69 -10.51
CA ALA A 268 9.61 19.35 -11.37
C ALA A 268 9.20 19.35 -12.86
N ILE A 269 7.93 19.65 -13.16
CA ILE A 269 7.36 19.68 -14.52
C ILE A 269 6.89 21.11 -14.83
N LYS A 270 7.23 21.61 -16.01
CA LYS A 270 6.73 22.90 -16.51
C LYS A 270 5.30 22.75 -17.07
N ILE A 271 4.31 22.67 -16.19
CA ILE A 271 2.90 22.57 -16.58
C ILE A 271 2.29 23.99 -16.71
N PRO A 272 1.63 24.33 -17.84
CA PRO A 272 0.92 25.60 -17.99
C PRO A 272 -0.08 25.84 -16.87
N LEU A 273 -0.11 27.07 -16.34
CA LEU A 273 -0.96 27.44 -15.21
C LEU A 273 -2.45 27.13 -15.45
N ARG A 274 -2.93 27.36 -16.68
CA ARG A 274 -4.32 27.09 -17.06
C ARG A 274 -4.65 25.59 -16.99
N LEU A 275 -3.75 24.71 -17.44
CA LEU A 275 -3.94 23.26 -17.34
C LEU A 275 -3.90 22.79 -15.87
N LYS A 276 -2.97 23.31 -15.06
CA LYS A 276 -2.92 22.99 -13.62
C LYS A 276 -4.24 23.34 -12.94
N ARG A 277 -4.74 24.56 -13.14
CA ARG A 277 -6.01 25.03 -12.57
C ARG A 277 -7.18 24.17 -13.04
N LEU A 278 -7.20 23.77 -14.31
CA LEU A 278 -8.25 22.92 -14.86
C LEU A 278 -8.30 21.55 -14.17
N ILE A 279 -7.16 20.87 -14.04
CA ILE A 279 -7.07 19.55 -13.39
C ILE A 279 -7.43 19.64 -11.90
N HIS A 280 -6.89 20.63 -11.19
CA HIS A 280 -7.25 20.86 -9.79
C HIS A 280 -8.74 21.15 -9.62
N ARG A 281 -9.37 21.87 -10.56
CA ARG A 281 -10.81 22.13 -10.54
C ARG A 281 -11.65 20.86 -10.78
N CYS A 282 -11.20 19.94 -11.64
CA CYS A 282 -11.85 18.63 -11.78
C CYS A 282 -11.86 17.85 -10.46
N MET A 283 -10.76 17.94 -9.69
CA MET A 283 -10.53 17.17 -8.47
C MET A 283 -11.02 17.86 -7.18
N VAL A 284 -11.78 18.95 -7.26
CA VAL A 284 -12.31 19.62 -6.06
C VAL A 284 -13.26 18.67 -5.31
N HIS A 285 -13.13 18.58 -3.99
CA HIS A 285 -14.00 17.73 -3.17
C HIS A 285 -15.49 18.05 -3.38
N ASP A 286 -15.86 19.31 -3.23
CA ASP A 286 -17.22 19.82 -3.46
C ASP A 286 -17.59 19.74 -4.96
N ARG A 287 -18.53 18.85 -5.30
CA ARG A 287 -18.94 18.59 -6.69
C ARG A 287 -19.54 19.82 -7.38
N ASP A 288 -20.16 20.73 -6.65
CA ASP A 288 -20.78 21.92 -7.22
C ASP A 288 -19.74 22.98 -7.65
N LYS A 289 -18.51 22.88 -7.12
CA LYS A 289 -17.37 23.72 -7.50
C LYS A 289 -16.54 23.13 -8.63
N ARG A 290 -16.80 21.88 -9.03
CA ARG A 290 -16.12 21.24 -10.16
C ARG A 290 -16.54 21.88 -11.49
N ILE A 291 -15.96 21.39 -12.57
CA ILE A 291 -16.47 21.70 -13.91
C ILE A 291 -17.84 21.06 -14.06
N ALA A 292 -18.83 21.81 -14.52
CA ALA A 292 -20.22 21.39 -14.48
C ALA A 292 -20.56 20.26 -15.49
N SER A 293 -19.81 20.13 -16.59
CA SER A 293 -20.09 19.12 -17.61
C SER A 293 -18.85 18.73 -18.43
N ALA A 294 -18.89 17.54 -19.03
CA ALA A 294 -17.86 17.06 -19.95
C ALA A 294 -17.69 17.97 -21.18
N ALA A 295 -18.76 18.64 -21.63
CA ALA A 295 -18.70 19.60 -22.73
C ALA A 295 -17.86 20.84 -22.37
N LEU A 296 -17.98 21.36 -21.15
CA LEU A 296 -17.16 22.48 -20.68
C LEU A 296 -15.69 22.09 -20.51
N LEU A 297 -15.43 20.89 -19.97
CA LEU A 297 -14.08 20.35 -19.84
C LEU A 297 -13.43 20.16 -21.23
N LEU A 298 -14.16 19.57 -22.18
CA LEU A 298 -13.72 19.40 -23.57
C LEU A 298 -13.27 20.72 -24.19
N ASN A 299 -14.11 21.77 -24.11
CA ASN A 299 -13.80 23.07 -24.68
C ASN A 299 -12.52 23.70 -24.09
N GLU A 300 -12.32 23.58 -22.77
CA GLU A 300 -11.11 24.10 -22.13
C GLU A 300 -9.86 23.31 -22.50
N LEU A 301 -9.97 21.98 -22.60
CA LEU A 301 -8.89 21.11 -23.06
C LEU A 301 -8.52 21.37 -24.53
N GLU A 302 -9.49 21.58 -25.42
CA GLU A 302 -9.24 21.89 -26.84
C GLU A 302 -8.52 23.24 -27.00
N LYS A 303 -8.92 24.28 -26.25
CA LYS A 303 -8.20 25.57 -26.24
C LYS A 303 -6.77 25.41 -25.73
N LEU A 304 -6.57 24.64 -24.67
CA LEU A 304 -5.24 24.35 -24.13
C LEU A 304 -4.36 23.60 -25.12
N HIS A 305 -4.89 22.56 -25.76
CA HIS A 305 -4.16 21.74 -26.72
C HIS A 305 -3.69 22.58 -27.91
N LYS A 306 -4.58 23.41 -28.48
CA LYS A 306 -4.23 24.36 -29.56
C LYS A 306 -3.18 25.39 -29.17
N SER A 307 -3.07 25.74 -27.89
CA SER A 307 -2.02 26.64 -27.39
C SER A 307 -0.66 25.95 -27.19
N LEU A 308 -0.63 24.61 -27.18
CA LEU A 308 0.56 23.79 -26.93
C LEU A 308 1.16 23.20 -28.21
N THR A 309 0.32 22.88 -29.19
CA THR A 309 0.73 22.26 -30.45
C THR A 309 -0.26 22.58 -31.57
N LEU A 310 0.21 22.50 -32.82
CA LEU A 310 -0.62 22.56 -34.03
C LEU A 310 -1.14 21.18 -34.46
N ASP A 311 -0.53 20.11 -33.96
CA ASP A 311 -0.95 18.73 -34.25
C ASP A 311 -2.36 18.47 -33.71
N THR A 312 -3.11 17.62 -34.41
CA THR A 312 -4.40 17.14 -33.92
C THR A 312 -4.21 16.16 -32.75
N PRO A 313 -5.23 15.96 -31.89
CA PRO A 313 -5.15 14.98 -30.80
C PRO A 313 -4.73 13.58 -31.28
N ASP A 314 -5.29 13.10 -32.39
CA ASP A 314 -4.97 11.80 -32.98
C ASP A 314 -3.51 11.71 -33.47
N GLN A 315 -2.99 12.77 -34.11
CA GLN A 315 -1.58 12.84 -34.52
C GLN A 315 -0.64 12.76 -33.32
N VAL A 316 -0.94 13.49 -32.23
CA VAL A 316 -0.15 13.46 -31.00
C VAL A 316 -0.15 12.07 -30.37
N ILE A 317 -1.30 11.39 -30.32
CA ILE A 317 -1.40 10.03 -29.79
C ILE A 317 -0.61 9.05 -30.66
N LYS A 318 -0.74 9.16 -31.98
CA LYS A 318 0.00 8.32 -32.92
C LYS A 318 1.50 8.48 -32.74
N GLN A 319 2.00 9.71 -32.63
CA GLN A 319 3.41 9.99 -32.34
C GLN A 319 3.84 9.39 -30.99
N LEU A 320 3.00 9.50 -29.95
CA LEU A 320 3.29 8.93 -28.63
C LEU A 320 3.56 7.43 -28.74
N VAL A 321 2.67 6.68 -29.39
CA VAL A 321 2.74 5.21 -29.46
C VAL A 321 3.74 4.69 -30.50
N THR A 322 4.04 5.43 -31.57
CA THR A 322 5.02 5.02 -32.59
C THR A 322 6.46 5.33 -32.20
N THR A 323 6.70 6.31 -31.33
CA THR A 323 8.06 6.63 -30.88
C THR A 323 8.56 5.54 -29.95
N SER A 324 9.75 5.00 -30.23
CA SER A 324 10.44 4.03 -29.35
C SER A 324 10.44 4.53 -27.91
N PRO A 325 10.23 3.65 -26.91
CA PRO A 325 10.16 4.07 -25.52
C PRO A 325 11.47 4.77 -25.14
N ALA A 326 11.39 6.08 -24.93
CA ALA A 326 12.44 6.82 -24.26
C ALA A 326 12.55 6.33 -22.81
N GLU A 327 13.71 6.55 -22.21
CA GLU A 327 13.98 6.28 -20.81
C GLU A 327 12.84 6.77 -19.90
N LYS A 328 12.45 5.95 -18.91
CA LYS A 328 11.29 6.21 -18.05
C LYS A 328 11.39 7.61 -17.41
N ILE A 329 10.42 8.47 -17.68
CA ILE A 329 10.38 9.84 -17.17
C ILE A 329 9.95 9.80 -15.70
N VAL A 330 10.94 9.72 -14.82
CA VAL A 330 10.74 9.82 -13.36
C VAL A 330 10.74 11.29 -12.96
N VAL A 331 9.58 11.78 -12.55
CA VAL A 331 9.45 13.18 -12.13
C VAL A 331 9.92 13.34 -10.70
N ALA A 332 11.04 14.04 -10.52
CA ALA A 332 11.51 14.41 -9.20
C ALA A 332 10.51 15.35 -8.50
N THR A 333 10.23 15.07 -7.23
CA THR A 333 9.45 15.97 -6.39
C THR A 333 10.35 17.10 -5.89
N ARG A 334 9.92 18.36 -6.00
CA ARG A 334 10.65 19.50 -5.44
C ARG A 334 10.68 19.34 -3.93
N ARG A 335 11.82 18.92 -3.37
CA ARG A 335 12.06 18.92 -1.92
C ARG A 335 12.02 20.38 -1.45
N ARG A 336 10.91 20.82 -0.85
CA ARG A 336 10.94 22.01 0.00
C ARG A 336 11.73 21.62 1.25
N LEU A 337 12.80 22.35 1.58
CA LEU A 337 13.46 22.16 2.88
C LEU A 337 12.38 22.35 3.96
N PRO A 338 12.21 21.40 4.90
CA PRO A 338 11.22 21.57 5.95
C PRO A 338 11.60 22.81 6.76
N LEU A 339 10.63 23.67 7.09
CA LEU A 339 10.86 24.87 7.93
C LEU A 339 11.66 24.54 9.21
N ARG A 340 11.49 23.30 9.72
CA ARG A 340 12.25 22.75 10.86
C ARG A 340 13.75 22.62 10.62
N ALA A 341 14.20 22.32 9.40
CA ALA A 341 15.62 22.26 9.08
C ALA A 341 16.26 23.67 9.05
N ILE A 342 15.52 24.67 8.55
CA ILE A 342 15.95 26.07 8.61
C ILE A 342 16.01 26.55 10.08
N ALA A 343 14.99 26.21 10.87
CA ALA A 343 14.96 26.52 12.30
C ALA A 343 16.10 25.84 13.07
N ALA A 344 16.42 24.58 12.77
CA ALA A 344 17.53 23.86 13.41
C ALA A 344 18.89 24.49 13.09
N VAL A 345 19.12 24.90 11.83
CA VAL A 345 20.35 25.62 11.43
C VAL A 345 20.46 26.95 12.17
N LEU A 346 19.36 27.71 12.30
CA LEU A 346 19.36 28.96 13.06
C LEU A 346 19.62 28.74 14.55
N VAL A 347 19.04 27.71 15.17
CA VAL A 347 19.29 27.37 16.59
C VAL A 347 20.76 26.99 16.82
N VAL A 348 21.36 26.22 15.92
CA VAL A 348 22.78 25.87 16.01
C VAL A 348 23.67 27.10 15.82
N ALA A 349 23.36 27.98 14.87
CA ALA A 349 24.10 29.22 14.65
C ALA A 349 24.03 30.17 15.86
N PHE A 350 22.84 30.35 16.46
CA PHE A 350 22.66 31.14 17.68
C PHE A 350 23.34 30.50 18.90
N GLY A 351 23.31 29.17 19.01
CA GLY A 351 24.01 28.43 20.08
C GLY A 351 25.52 28.60 20.01
N LEU A 352 26.11 28.55 18.81
CA LEU A 352 27.55 28.76 18.61
C LEU A 352 27.97 30.21 18.90
N LEU A 353 27.16 31.20 18.50
CA LEU A 353 27.37 32.62 18.86
C LEU A 353 27.29 32.84 20.38
N GLY A 354 26.31 32.24 21.06
CA GLY A 354 26.15 32.31 22.51
C GLY A 354 27.32 31.67 23.26
N ALA A 355 27.79 30.50 22.82
CA ALA A 355 28.95 29.83 23.40
C ALA A 355 30.23 30.67 23.27
N GLY A 356 30.42 31.36 22.14
CA GLY A 356 31.55 32.28 21.91
C GLY A 356 31.54 33.52 22.82
N LEU A 357 30.37 34.00 23.22
CA LEU A 357 30.24 35.11 24.19
C LEU A 357 30.55 34.65 25.61
N ILE A 358 30.07 33.47 26.01
CA ILE A 358 30.32 32.91 27.34
C ILE A 358 31.82 32.64 27.56
N THR A 359 32.51 32.07 26.58
CA THR A 359 33.97 31.83 26.68
C THR A 359 34.76 33.13 26.84
N ARG A 360 34.39 34.19 26.13
CA ARG A 360 34.99 35.54 26.29
C ARG A 360 34.77 36.10 27.70
N THR A 361 33.56 35.97 28.25
CA THR A 361 33.29 36.44 29.63
C THR A 361 34.07 35.66 30.69
N ILE A 362 34.23 34.34 30.51
CA ILE A 362 35.00 33.50 31.44
C ILE A 362 36.50 33.83 31.38
N GLN A 363 37.04 34.11 30.19
CA GLN A 363 38.43 34.55 30.03
C GLN A 363 38.68 35.92 30.67
N ALA A 364 37.77 36.88 30.49
CA ALA A 364 37.88 38.20 31.11
C ALA A 364 37.86 38.10 32.65
N ALA A 365 36.98 37.26 33.21
CA ALA A 365 36.91 37.03 34.65
C ALA A 365 38.16 36.34 35.22
N ARG A 366 38.81 35.46 34.43
CA ARG A 366 40.09 34.83 34.82
C ARG A 366 41.22 35.87 34.85
N GLN A 367 41.31 36.73 33.84
CA GLN A 367 42.31 37.80 33.80
C GLN A 367 42.16 38.78 34.97
N GLU A 368 40.93 39.15 35.32
CA GLU A 368 40.67 40.01 36.48
C GLU A 368 41.11 39.34 37.79
N LYS A 369 40.88 38.02 37.92
CA LYS A 369 41.27 37.25 39.10
C LYS A 369 42.80 37.13 39.22
N GLU A 370 43.49 36.89 38.11
CA GLU A 370 44.96 36.84 38.06
C GLU A 370 45.58 38.22 38.37
N ALA A 371 45.00 39.30 37.83
CA ALA A 371 45.43 40.67 38.12
C ALA A 371 45.27 41.03 39.61
N LYS A 372 44.17 40.60 40.25
CA LYS A 372 43.96 40.80 41.70
C LYS A 372 44.97 40.02 42.55
N ILE A 373 45.29 38.79 42.16
CA ILE A 373 46.30 37.97 42.85
C ILE A 373 47.70 38.60 42.71
N ALA A 374 48.05 39.08 41.52
CA ALA A 374 49.33 39.77 41.30
C ALA A 374 49.43 41.09 42.10
N ALA A 375 48.35 41.87 42.15
CA ALA A 375 48.29 43.11 42.93
C ALA A 375 48.39 42.88 44.44
N GLN A 376 47.82 41.77 44.94
CA GLN A 376 47.93 41.39 46.34
C GLN A 376 49.35 40.96 46.71
N LYS A 377 50.01 40.20 45.83
CA LYS A 377 51.40 39.79 46.02
C LYS A 377 52.37 40.98 46.03
N ALA A 378 52.18 41.94 45.12
CA ALA A 378 52.95 43.18 45.09
C ALA A 378 52.74 44.04 46.36
N ARG A 379 51.52 44.05 46.92
CA ARG A 379 51.24 44.73 48.20
C ARG A 379 51.90 44.04 49.40
N GLU A 380 51.96 42.71 49.41
CA GLU A 380 52.66 41.98 50.47
C GLU A 380 54.18 42.19 50.41
N GLU A 381 54.76 42.22 49.20
CA GLU A 381 56.18 42.55 49.00
C GLU A 381 56.49 43.99 49.42
N ALA A 382 55.63 44.96 49.07
CA ALA A 382 55.76 46.35 49.53
C ALA A 382 55.60 46.49 51.06
N ARG A 383 54.72 45.70 51.68
CA ARG A 383 54.51 45.69 53.13
C ARG A 383 55.65 45.00 53.89
N ALA A 384 56.32 44.03 53.27
CA ALA A 384 57.54 43.43 53.80
C ALA A 384 58.73 44.42 53.78
N ALA A 385 58.82 45.26 52.75
CA ALA A 385 59.85 46.32 52.66
C ALA A 385 59.66 47.46 53.68
N LEU A 386 58.45 47.65 54.19
CA LEU A 386 58.11 48.70 55.19
C LEU A 386 58.26 48.23 56.65
N ARG A 387 58.68 46.98 56.91
CA ARG A 387 58.73 46.39 58.26
C ARG A 387 60.09 46.53 58.97
N GLU A 388 61.00 47.35 58.47
CA GLU A 388 62.33 47.54 59.06
C GLU A 388 62.48 48.76 59.99
N LYS A 389 61.40 49.47 60.32
CA LYS A 389 61.46 50.55 61.32
C LYS A 389 60.26 50.57 62.28
N GLU A 390 60.64 50.67 63.55
CA GLU A 390 59.92 51.20 64.71
C GLU A 390 59.13 50.25 65.64
N PRO A 391 59.09 50.62 66.95
CA PRO A 391 59.11 49.70 68.08
C PRO A 391 57.75 49.59 68.81
N GLU A 392 57.80 48.77 69.86
CA GLU A 392 56.72 48.19 70.66
C GLU A 392 56.25 49.10 71.85
N PRO A 393 55.33 48.70 72.75
CA PRO A 393 53.93 49.17 72.87
C PRO A 393 53.61 49.84 74.23
N PRO A 394 52.32 50.09 74.57
CA PRO A 394 51.86 49.75 75.94
C PRO A 394 50.37 49.25 75.97
N PRO A 395 49.73 48.92 77.13
CA PRO A 395 49.29 47.56 77.40
C PRO A 395 47.75 47.42 77.53
N ALA A 396 47.33 46.15 77.64
CA ALA A 396 45.95 45.69 77.74
C ALA A 396 45.19 46.13 79.02
N PRO A 397 43.85 46.04 78.97
CA PRO A 397 43.11 45.45 80.08
C PRO A 397 42.24 44.25 79.66
N ARG A 398 41.90 43.49 80.70
CA ARG A 398 41.31 42.14 80.77
C ARG A 398 39.76 42.13 80.68
N PRO A 399 39.12 40.93 80.64
CA PRO A 399 37.96 40.63 79.81
C PRO A 399 36.61 40.70 80.53
N ALA A 400 35.51 40.76 79.77
CA ALA A 400 34.17 40.53 80.27
C ALA A 400 33.32 39.66 79.32
N ALA A 401 32.88 38.54 79.88
CA ALA A 401 31.54 37.95 79.81
C ALA A 401 30.92 37.56 78.44
N ALA A 402 30.98 36.24 78.22
CA ALA A 402 30.02 35.31 77.64
C ALA A 402 28.59 35.74 77.23
N ALA A 403 28.22 35.18 76.06
CA ALA A 403 26.94 34.56 75.64
C ALA A 403 25.84 35.44 74.98
N PRO A 404 24.95 34.88 74.13
CA PRO A 404 24.91 33.54 73.52
C PRO A 404 24.81 33.54 71.98
N GLN A 405 25.10 32.37 71.39
CA GLN A 405 24.96 32.04 69.97
C GLN A 405 23.50 32.15 69.51
N GLN A 406 23.26 32.87 68.40
CA GLN A 406 22.02 32.77 67.65
C GLN A 406 21.97 31.44 66.89
N VAL A 407 21.01 30.61 67.31
CA VAL A 407 20.61 29.38 66.64
C VAL A 407 20.07 29.71 65.24
N SER A 408 20.79 29.32 64.19
CA SER A 408 20.21 29.30 62.85
C SER A 408 19.20 28.16 62.77
N VAL A 409 17.93 28.49 62.54
CA VAL A 409 16.85 27.55 62.27
C VAL A 409 17.16 26.82 60.95
N ARG A 410 17.72 25.61 61.04
CA ARG A 410 17.65 24.64 59.95
C ARG A 410 16.20 24.18 59.83
N LYS A 411 15.53 24.54 58.72
CA LYS A 411 14.26 23.92 58.34
C LYS A 411 14.41 22.40 58.39
N ALA A 412 13.58 21.77 59.22
CA ALA A 412 13.43 20.33 59.27
C ALA A 412 13.06 19.81 57.88
N ARG A 413 13.87 18.91 57.35
CA ARG A 413 13.54 18.11 56.17
C ARG A 413 12.47 17.10 56.64
N PRO A 414 11.31 16.98 55.99
CA PRO A 414 10.29 16.02 56.42
C PRO A 414 10.85 14.59 56.31
N ALA A 415 10.44 13.74 57.26
CA ALA A 415 10.79 12.33 57.30
C ALA A 415 10.51 11.65 55.95
N PRO A 416 11.36 10.70 55.50
CA PRO A 416 11.06 9.94 54.30
C PRO A 416 9.76 9.17 54.54
N ALA A 417 8.78 9.39 53.67
CA ALA A 417 7.57 8.57 53.59
C ALA A 417 7.97 7.09 53.51
N PRO A 418 7.16 6.16 54.08
CA PRO A 418 7.48 4.74 54.05
C PRO A 418 7.74 4.32 52.60
N ALA A 419 8.92 3.71 52.36
CA ALA A 419 9.32 3.25 51.05
C ALA A 419 8.24 2.30 50.50
N ARG A 420 7.44 2.79 49.54
CA ARG A 420 6.50 1.95 48.80
C ARG A 420 7.30 0.80 48.20
N LYS A 421 6.89 -0.45 48.45
CA LYS A 421 7.51 -1.63 47.85
C LYS A 421 7.66 -1.38 46.34
N PRO A 422 8.82 -1.72 45.73
CA PRO A 422 9.01 -1.49 44.31
C PRO A 422 7.92 -2.23 43.55
N LYS A 423 7.14 -1.49 42.75
CA LYS A 423 6.04 -2.04 41.97
C LYS A 423 6.54 -3.21 41.11
N THR A 424 5.77 -4.30 41.09
CA THR A 424 6.06 -5.46 40.23
C THR A 424 5.98 -5.06 38.75
N PHE A 425 6.54 -5.88 37.87
CA PHE A 425 6.47 -5.60 36.43
C PHE A 425 5.01 -5.50 35.96
N THR A 426 4.13 -6.41 36.40
CA THR A 426 2.70 -6.42 36.06
C THR A 426 2.01 -5.14 36.53
N GLU A 427 2.23 -4.72 37.79
CA GLU A 427 1.65 -3.49 38.33
C GLU A 427 2.05 -2.24 37.53
N LYS A 428 3.31 -2.17 37.09
CA LYS A 428 3.79 -1.07 36.23
C LYS A 428 3.11 -1.08 34.86
N MET A 429 2.80 -2.25 34.32
CA MET A 429 2.15 -2.40 33.02
C MET A 429 0.65 -2.09 33.12
N THR A 430 -0.03 -2.58 34.15
CA THR A 430 -1.43 -2.27 34.45
C THR A 430 -1.63 -0.77 34.66
N GLU A 431 -0.74 -0.10 35.40
CA GLU A 431 -0.80 1.35 35.59
C GLU A 431 -0.53 2.12 34.29
N ARG A 432 0.42 1.66 33.45
CA ARG A 432 0.74 2.30 32.17
C ARG A 432 -0.42 2.26 31.18
N HIS A 433 -1.12 1.14 31.12
CA HIS A 433 -2.21 0.93 30.14
C HIS A 433 -3.60 1.21 30.72
N GLY A 434 -3.72 1.40 32.04
CA GLY A 434 -4.99 1.69 32.71
C GLY A 434 -5.98 0.52 32.72
N THR A 435 -5.50 -0.71 32.51
CA THR A 435 -6.29 -1.96 32.43
C THR A 435 -5.51 -3.09 33.11
N ASP A 436 -6.20 -4.02 33.75
CA ASP A 436 -5.62 -5.25 34.31
C ASP A 436 -5.68 -6.45 33.33
N ASP A 437 -6.26 -6.25 32.14
CA ASP A 437 -6.27 -7.25 31.07
C ASP A 437 -4.86 -7.42 30.46
N LEU A 438 -4.17 -8.48 30.91
CA LEU A 438 -2.83 -8.81 30.44
C LEU A 438 -2.78 -9.10 28.93
N LEU A 439 -3.86 -9.63 28.33
CA LEU A 439 -3.90 -9.90 26.89
C LEU A 439 -3.97 -8.59 26.10
N GLU A 440 -4.76 -7.62 26.57
CA GLU A 440 -4.82 -6.28 25.99
C GLU A 440 -3.46 -5.56 26.10
N ILE A 441 -2.85 -5.60 27.28
CA ILE A 441 -1.50 -5.04 27.51
C ILE A 441 -0.49 -5.67 26.56
N MET A 442 -0.48 -7.00 26.42
CA MET A 442 0.47 -7.70 25.57
C MET A 442 0.31 -7.30 24.09
N VAL A 443 -0.94 -7.23 23.61
CA VAL A 443 -1.25 -6.79 22.24
C VAL A 443 -0.80 -5.35 22.01
N ALA A 444 -1.04 -4.46 22.98
CA ALA A 444 -0.65 -3.06 22.91
C ALA A 444 0.87 -2.87 22.88
N GLU A 445 1.63 -3.58 23.73
CA GLU A 445 3.09 -3.53 23.73
C GLU A 445 3.69 -4.12 22.45
N ALA A 446 3.15 -5.24 21.97
CA ALA A 446 3.57 -5.83 20.70
C ALA A 446 3.30 -4.88 19.51
N GLY A 447 2.15 -4.19 19.51
CA GLY A 447 1.82 -3.18 18.50
C GLY A 447 2.73 -1.95 18.53
N ARG A 448 3.30 -1.61 19.68
CA ARG A 448 4.31 -0.54 19.84
C ARG A 448 5.75 -1.00 19.54
N GLY A 449 5.96 -2.27 19.19
CA GLY A 449 7.27 -2.85 18.93
C GLY A 449 8.06 -3.26 20.20
N ASN A 450 7.42 -3.20 21.38
CA ASN A 450 8.05 -3.57 22.66
C ASN A 450 7.94 -5.09 22.90
N HIS A 451 8.58 -5.87 22.04
CA HIS A 451 8.46 -7.34 22.03
C HIS A 451 8.96 -8.00 23.32
N LEU A 452 9.97 -7.44 23.98
CA LEU A 452 10.44 -7.92 25.28
C LEU A 452 9.34 -7.79 26.35
N ASN A 453 8.69 -6.62 26.43
CA ASN A 453 7.59 -6.41 27.37
C ASN A 453 6.42 -7.35 27.07
N ALA A 454 6.04 -7.50 25.80
CA ALA A 454 4.97 -8.40 25.41
C ALA A 454 5.24 -9.85 25.85
N SER A 455 6.47 -10.35 25.65
CA SER A 455 6.84 -11.70 26.09
C SER A 455 6.92 -11.83 27.62
N MET A 456 7.36 -10.79 28.33
CA MET A 456 7.34 -10.77 29.80
C MET A 456 5.91 -10.76 30.36
N VAL A 457 4.98 -10.04 29.73
CA VAL A 457 3.55 -10.07 30.08
C VAL A 457 2.97 -11.46 29.87
N TYR A 458 3.28 -12.12 28.74
CA TYR A 458 2.87 -13.50 28.47
C TYR A 458 3.30 -14.46 29.58
N LYS A 459 4.56 -14.37 30.03
CA LYS A 459 5.12 -15.21 31.11
C LYS A 459 4.40 -15.04 32.46
N GLN A 460 3.65 -13.97 32.64
CA GLN A 460 2.89 -13.67 33.86
C GLN A 460 1.39 -13.93 33.70
N MET A 461 0.93 -14.37 32.53
CA MET A 461 -0.49 -14.69 32.31
C MET A 461 -0.91 -15.97 33.06
N PRO A 462 -2.15 -16.03 33.56
CA PRO A 462 -2.75 -17.27 34.02
C PRO A 462 -2.77 -18.33 32.90
N ALA A 463 -2.59 -19.61 33.26
CA ALA A 463 -2.46 -20.70 32.30
C ALA A 463 -3.63 -20.81 31.30
N GLY A 464 -4.86 -20.48 31.72
CA GLY A 464 -6.03 -20.46 30.84
C GLY A 464 -5.95 -19.38 29.75
N LEU A 465 -5.48 -18.18 30.11
CA LEU A 465 -5.35 -17.04 29.19
C LEU A 465 -4.16 -17.22 28.23
N ALA A 466 -3.04 -17.75 28.74
CA ALA A 466 -1.83 -18.03 27.97
C ALA A 466 -2.07 -19.04 26.84
N ARG A 467 -3.03 -19.98 27.01
CA ARG A 467 -3.40 -20.98 25.99
C ARG A 467 -4.33 -20.45 24.90
N SER A 468 -4.82 -19.22 25.00
CA SER A 468 -5.67 -18.65 23.95
C SER A 468 -4.89 -18.46 22.65
N THR A 469 -5.53 -18.70 21.50
CA THR A 469 -4.93 -18.54 20.16
C THR A 469 -4.28 -17.16 19.99
N LYS A 470 -4.94 -16.10 20.50
CA LYS A 470 -4.43 -14.73 20.45
C LYS A 470 -3.17 -14.57 21.31
N ALA A 471 -3.14 -15.14 22.52
CA ALA A 471 -1.95 -15.06 23.37
C ALA A 471 -0.75 -15.77 22.73
N VAL A 472 -0.98 -16.97 22.18
CA VAL A 472 0.04 -17.77 21.50
C VAL A 472 0.62 -17.03 20.29
N ILE A 473 -0.21 -16.50 19.41
CA ILE A 473 0.25 -15.80 18.19
C ILE A 473 1.04 -14.53 18.53
N TYR A 474 0.61 -13.75 19.50
CA TYR A 474 1.31 -12.52 19.88
C TYR A 474 2.64 -12.79 20.60
N ASN A 475 2.72 -13.81 21.45
CA ASN A 475 4.00 -14.21 22.05
C ASN A 475 4.94 -14.84 21.02
N MET A 476 4.44 -15.64 20.08
CA MET A 476 5.20 -16.15 18.94
C MET A 476 5.80 -15.01 18.11
N ARG A 477 5.01 -13.98 17.77
CA ARG A 477 5.51 -12.77 17.08
C ARG A 477 6.60 -12.06 17.88
N ALA A 478 6.42 -11.92 19.19
CA ALA A 478 7.40 -11.28 20.06
C ALA A 478 8.72 -12.08 20.10
N LEU A 479 8.66 -13.40 20.29
CA LEU A 479 9.84 -14.28 20.28
C LEU A 479 10.56 -14.26 18.92
N ALA A 480 9.81 -14.26 17.82
CA ALA A 480 10.38 -14.15 16.48
C ALA A 480 11.10 -12.80 16.27
N ALA A 481 10.53 -11.70 16.75
CA ALA A 481 11.11 -10.36 16.62
C ALA A 481 12.36 -10.16 17.52
N LEU A 482 12.41 -10.83 18.68
CA LEU A 482 13.58 -10.85 19.55
C LEU A 482 14.74 -11.70 19.01
N GLY A 483 14.50 -12.49 17.95
CA GLY A 483 15.51 -13.36 17.36
C GLY A 483 15.89 -14.58 18.23
N ASN A 484 15.15 -14.88 19.30
CA ASN A 484 15.43 -16.02 20.17
C ASN A 484 14.88 -17.32 19.57
N THR A 485 15.63 -17.89 18.62
CA THR A 485 15.18 -19.03 17.81
C THR A 485 14.93 -20.30 18.63
N ALA A 486 15.75 -20.57 19.65
CA ALA A 486 15.62 -21.75 20.51
C ALA A 486 14.43 -21.68 21.47
N GLU A 487 14.06 -20.48 21.93
CA GLU A 487 12.84 -20.28 22.72
C GLU A 487 11.59 -20.34 21.84
N LEU A 488 11.62 -19.72 20.65
CA LEU A 488 10.53 -19.78 19.67
C LEU A 488 10.22 -21.23 19.25
N GLU A 489 11.24 -22.05 19.02
CA GLU A 489 11.04 -23.45 18.65
C GLU A 489 10.37 -24.25 19.77
N ARG A 490 10.90 -24.18 21.00
CA ARG A 490 10.29 -24.82 22.16
C ARG A 490 8.85 -24.34 22.38
N PHE A 491 8.60 -23.06 22.12
CA PHE A 491 7.29 -22.46 22.23
C PHE A 491 6.30 -23.07 21.21
N LEU A 492 6.67 -23.11 19.93
CA LEU A 492 5.83 -23.70 18.87
C LEU A 492 5.58 -25.20 19.12
N ALA A 493 6.60 -25.94 19.54
CA ALA A 493 6.45 -27.37 19.84
C ALA A 493 5.53 -27.68 21.04
N SER A 494 5.39 -26.74 21.98
CA SER A 494 4.55 -26.90 23.18
C SER A 494 3.15 -26.32 23.06
N HIS A 495 2.87 -25.55 22.00
CA HIS A 495 1.60 -24.85 21.80
C HIS A 495 1.01 -25.20 20.42
N ALA A 496 0.32 -26.33 20.35
CA ALA A 496 -0.35 -26.77 19.12
C ALA A 496 -1.60 -25.91 18.86
N VAL A 497 -1.51 -25.01 17.89
CA VAL A 497 -2.59 -24.13 17.45
C VAL A 497 -2.72 -24.25 15.93
N ASP A 498 -3.89 -24.66 15.45
CA ASP A 498 -4.20 -24.72 14.02
C ASP A 498 -4.54 -23.32 13.49
N ASP A 499 -3.50 -22.53 13.23
CA ASP A 499 -3.60 -21.21 12.61
C ASP A 499 -2.50 -21.04 11.55
N ALA A 500 -2.87 -20.37 10.46
CA ALA A 500 -2.03 -20.14 9.31
C ALA A 500 -0.72 -19.42 9.63
N GLU A 501 -0.74 -18.46 10.57
CA GLU A 501 0.48 -17.73 10.96
C GLU A 501 1.42 -18.62 11.77
N VAL A 502 0.87 -19.52 12.60
CA VAL A 502 1.64 -20.49 13.38
C VAL A 502 2.34 -21.46 12.44
N HIS A 503 1.61 -22.07 11.50
CA HIS A 503 2.20 -22.97 10.50
C HIS A 503 3.22 -22.29 9.59
N LEU A 504 2.99 -21.03 9.22
CA LEU A 504 3.99 -20.25 8.51
C LEU A 504 5.28 -20.08 9.34
N GLN A 505 5.18 -19.84 10.65
CA GLN A 505 6.37 -19.73 11.51
C GLN A 505 7.07 -21.08 11.72
N GLU A 506 6.32 -22.16 11.88
CA GLU A 506 6.87 -23.52 11.91
C GLU A 506 7.64 -23.82 10.62
N ALA A 507 7.08 -23.48 9.46
CA ALA A 507 7.75 -23.63 8.17
C ALA A 507 9.07 -22.82 8.10
N LYS A 508 9.07 -21.58 8.61
CA LYS A 508 10.29 -20.75 8.69
C LYS A 508 11.35 -21.36 9.60
N VAL A 509 10.96 -22.06 10.67
CA VAL A 509 11.88 -22.81 11.54
C VAL A 509 12.41 -24.05 10.83
N ALA A 510 11.54 -24.84 10.18
CA ALA A 510 11.92 -26.02 9.42
C ALA A 510 12.89 -25.68 8.27
N PHE A 511 12.61 -24.60 7.53
CA PHE A 511 13.46 -24.09 6.46
C PHE A 511 14.87 -23.75 6.96
N ARG A 512 14.98 -23.03 8.09
CA ARG A 512 16.30 -22.70 8.70
C ARG A 512 17.10 -23.93 9.13
N LYS A 513 16.43 -25.03 9.45
CA LYS A 513 17.05 -26.33 9.76
C LYS A 513 17.29 -27.19 8.52
N SER A 514 17.17 -26.63 7.31
CA SER A 514 17.34 -27.34 6.04
C SER A 514 16.36 -28.52 5.83
N ARG A 515 15.23 -28.53 6.56
CA ARG A 515 14.15 -29.51 6.46
C ARG A 515 13.10 -29.03 5.45
N TYR A 516 13.49 -28.94 4.18
CA TYR A 516 12.69 -28.28 3.15
C TYR A 516 11.36 -28.98 2.82
N ALA A 517 11.33 -30.31 2.81
CA ALA A 517 10.09 -31.07 2.55
C ALA A 517 9.05 -30.84 3.67
N GLU A 518 9.50 -30.83 4.92
CA GLU A 518 8.63 -30.51 6.06
C GLU A 518 8.17 -29.05 6.00
N ALA A 519 9.07 -28.12 5.66
CA ALA A 519 8.72 -26.72 5.48
C ALA A 519 7.64 -26.54 4.40
N GLU A 520 7.74 -27.25 3.28
CA GLU A 520 6.74 -27.21 2.21
C GLU A 520 5.37 -27.73 2.66
N GLN A 521 5.33 -28.86 3.37
CA GLN A 521 4.08 -29.39 3.95
C GLN A 521 3.43 -28.39 4.92
N LEU A 522 4.23 -27.72 5.76
CA LEU A 522 3.76 -26.69 6.68
C LEU A 522 3.24 -25.44 5.94
N LEU A 523 3.88 -25.06 4.83
CA LEU A 523 3.43 -23.96 3.97
C LEU A 523 2.09 -24.27 3.29
N ASP A 524 1.89 -25.52 2.82
CA ASP A 524 0.60 -25.98 2.29
C ASP A 524 -0.49 -26.05 3.35
N ARG A 525 -0.11 -26.40 4.58
CA ARG A 525 -1.01 -26.38 5.73
C ARG A 525 -1.41 -24.95 6.08
N ALA A 526 -0.46 -24.02 6.08
CA ALA A 526 -0.71 -22.60 6.35
C ALA A 526 -1.75 -21.98 5.39
N LEU A 527 -1.79 -22.40 4.12
CA LEU A 527 -2.80 -21.90 3.16
C LEU A 527 -4.21 -22.44 3.41
N ARG A 528 -4.34 -23.56 4.14
CA ARG A 528 -5.60 -24.26 4.41
C ARG A 528 -6.14 -24.04 5.82
N SER A 529 -5.29 -23.64 6.76
CA SER A 529 -5.68 -23.39 8.16
C SER A 529 -6.38 -22.03 8.35
N PRO A 530 -7.15 -21.85 9.44
CA PRO A 530 -7.72 -20.57 9.83
C PRO A 530 -6.66 -19.47 9.94
N ARG A 531 -6.99 -18.22 9.58
CA ARG A 531 -6.05 -17.09 9.58
C ARG A 531 -6.56 -15.95 10.45
N GLN A 532 -6.64 -16.17 11.77
CA GLN A 532 -7.42 -15.30 12.66
C GLN A 532 -6.85 -13.89 12.81
N PHE A 533 -5.52 -13.73 12.75
CA PHE A 533 -4.86 -12.45 13.06
C PHE A 533 -3.80 -11.99 12.04
N ILE A 534 -3.66 -12.70 10.91
CA ILE A 534 -2.74 -12.35 9.83
C ILE A 534 -3.50 -11.92 8.58
N ASP A 535 -3.03 -10.84 7.96
CA ASP A 535 -3.53 -10.37 6.66
C ASP A 535 -3.34 -11.45 5.58
N SER A 536 -4.40 -11.70 4.80
CA SER A 536 -4.44 -12.75 3.77
C SER A 536 -3.32 -12.61 2.75
N ASP A 537 -3.06 -11.37 2.32
CA ASP A 537 -2.07 -11.11 1.28
C ASP A 537 -0.66 -11.19 1.86
N LYS A 538 -0.46 -10.74 3.10
CA LYS A 538 0.79 -10.95 3.84
C LYS A 538 1.10 -12.44 4.00
N LEU A 539 0.13 -13.24 4.42
CA LEU A 539 0.28 -14.68 4.55
C LEU A 539 0.66 -15.32 3.21
N ARG A 540 -0.11 -15.05 2.13
CA ARG A 540 0.16 -15.60 0.79
C ARG A 540 1.55 -15.22 0.30
N ARG A 541 1.94 -13.95 0.40
CA ARG A 541 3.27 -13.47 -0.01
C ARG A 541 4.39 -14.20 0.73
N ASP A 542 4.30 -14.30 2.07
CA ASP A 542 5.29 -15.01 2.87
C ASP A 542 5.33 -16.50 2.51
N VAL A 543 4.17 -17.13 2.32
CA VAL A 543 4.09 -18.56 1.97
C VAL A 543 4.76 -18.83 0.63
N TYR A 544 4.37 -18.11 -0.44
CA TYR A 544 4.95 -18.31 -1.77
C TYR A 544 6.44 -18.01 -1.80
N TYR A 545 6.89 -17.00 -1.06
CA TYR A 545 8.31 -16.70 -0.95
C TYR A 545 9.10 -17.86 -0.34
N TYR A 546 8.62 -18.44 0.77
CA TYR A 546 9.30 -19.58 1.39
C TYR A 546 9.17 -20.87 0.56
N LYS A 547 8.09 -21.06 -0.19
CA LYS A 547 7.98 -22.15 -1.17
C LYS A 547 9.03 -22.03 -2.27
N ALA A 548 9.23 -20.82 -2.81
CA ALA A 548 10.25 -20.58 -3.82
C ALA A 548 11.66 -20.82 -3.27
N LEU A 549 11.92 -20.47 -2.01
CA LEU A 549 13.19 -20.80 -1.34
C LEU A 549 13.38 -22.32 -1.18
N CYS A 550 12.34 -23.08 -0.81
CA CYS A 550 12.40 -24.54 -0.74
C CYS A 550 12.71 -25.16 -2.11
N ALA A 551 12.01 -24.74 -3.17
CA ALA A 551 12.22 -25.22 -4.52
C ALA A 551 13.63 -24.88 -5.05
N THR A 552 14.12 -23.68 -4.71
CA THR A 552 15.51 -23.27 -5.02
C THR A 552 16.52 -24.19 -4.34
N ALA A 553 16.31 -24.50 -3.06
CA ALA A 553 17.21 -25.39 -2.33
C ALA A 553 17.18 -26.83 -2.87
N ALA A 554 16.03 -27.29 -3.40
CA ALA A 554 15.95 -28.57 -4.10
C ALA A 554 16.71 -28.57 -5.43
N PHE A 555 16.61 -27.48 -6.20
CA PHE A 555 17.41 -27.29 -7.42
C PHE A 555 18.91 -27.23 -7.13
N ASP A 556 19.33 -26.45 -6.13
CA ASP A 556 20.74 -26.32 -5.76
C ASP A 556 21.34 -27.67 -5.28
N ARG A 557 20.54 -28.53 -4.65
CA ARG A 557 20.95 -29.90 -4.26
C ARG A 557 21.01 -30.86 -5.45
N GLN A 558 20.04 -30.78 -6.36
CA GLN A 558 19.94 -31.67 -7.52
C GLN A 558 19.46 -30.87 -8.74
N PRO A 559 20.38 -30.38 -9.59
CA PRO A 559 20.05 -29.58 -10.77
C PRO A 559 19.44 -30.43 -11.91
N SER A 560 18.20 -30.89 -11.74
CA SER A 560 17.43 -31.60 -12.76
C SER A 560 16.52 -30.66 -13.54
N GLU A 561 16.07 -31.07 -14.74
CA GLU A 561 15.07 -30.29 -15.49
C GLU A 561 13.76 -30.10 -14.72
N HIS A 562 13.37 -31.10 -13.92
CA HIS A 562 12.20 -31.02 -13.05
C HIS A 562 12.37 -29.95 -11.98
N ASN A 563 13.49 -29.97 -11.23
CA ASN A 563 13.75 -29.02 -10.15
C ASN A 563 13.98 -27.60 -10.68
N TYR A 564 14.58 -27.48 -11.87
CA TYR A 564 14.72 -26.21 -12.58
C TYR A 564 13.35 -25.57 -12.87
N LYS A 565 12.44 -26.31 -13.50
CA LYS A 565 11.08 -25.82 -13.80
C LYS A 565 10.33 -25.47 -12.52
N SER A 566 10.35 -26.37 -11.53
CA SER A 566 9.70 -26.16 -10.23
C SER A 566 10.19 -24.87 -9.52
N ALA A 567 11.51 -24.65 -9.49
CA ALA A 567 12.08 -23.45 -8.87
C ALA A 567 11.72 -22.17 -9.63
N LEU A 568 11.73 -22.19 -10.97
CA LEU A 568 11.31 -21.05 -11.78
C LEU A 568 9.82 -20.74 -11.59
N ASP A 569 8.95 -21.75 -11.65
CA ASP A 569 7.51 -21.59 -11.47
C ASP A 569 7.19 -21.00 -10.09
N ALA A 570 7.89 -21.46 -9.05
CA ALA A 570 7.74 -20.92 -7.70
C ALA A 570 8.17 -19.44 -7.61
N TRP A 571 9.28 -19.05 -8.24
CA TRP A 571 9.69 -17.64 -8.30
C TRP A 571 8.78 -16.77 -9.17
N PHE A 572 8.24 -17.32 -10.26
CA PHE A 572 7.22 -16.64 -11.05
C PHE A 572 5.96 -16.38 -10.22
N GLN A 573 5.51 -17.35 -9.43
CA GLN A 573 4.38 -17.15 -8.52
C GLN A 573 4.65 -16.01 -7.54
N VAL A 574 5.86 -15.92 -6.96
CA VAL A 574 6.25 -14.79 -6.09
C VAL A 574 6.16 -13.46 -6.83
N ARG A 575 6.60 -13.39 -8.09
CA ARG A 575 6.53 -12.18 -8.92
C ARG A 575 5.09 -11.81 -9.27
N THR A 576 4.24 -12.80 -9.52
CA THR A 576 2.81 -12.60 -9.80
C THR A 576 2.10 -12.00 -8.58
N GLU A 577 2.33 -12.56 -7.39
CA GLU A 577 1.78 -12.07 -6.12
C GLU A 577 2.28 -10.67 -5.76
N LEU A 578 3.48 -10.32 -6.21
CA LEU A 578 4.11 -9.02 -5.96
C LEU A 578 4.11 -8.09 -7.17
N ARG A 579 3.27 -8.36 -8.18
CA ARG A 579 3.21 -7.59 -9.43
C ARG A 579 2.93 -6.10 -9.17
N SER A 580 2.12 -5.80 -8.16
CA SER A 580 1.78 -4.44 -7.72
C SER A 580 2.81 -3.81 -6.76
N SER A 581 3.87 -4.53 -6.40
CA SER A 581 4.90 -4.11 -5.43
C SER A 581 6.30 -4.52 -5.90
N PRO A 582 6.78 -4.01 -7.05
CA PRO A 582 8.05 -4.42 -7.64
C PRO A 582 9.26 -4.12 -6.75
N GLU A 583 9.16 -3.09 -5.91
CA GLU A 583 10.19 -2.70 -4.94
C GLU A 583 10.26 -3.62 -3.71
N HIS A 584 9.30 -4.52 -3.53
CA HIS A 584 9.27 -5.43 -2.39
C HIS A 584 10.51 -6.35 -2.42
N ALA A 585 11.13 -6.56 -1.26
CA ALA A 585 12.38 -7.32 -1.14
C ALA A 585 12.28 -8.72 -1.77
N TYR A 586 11.14 -9.39 -1.60
CA TYR A 586 10.88 -10.71 -2.19
C TYR A 586 10.82 -10.68 -3.72
N ASN A 587 10.30 -9.61 -4.34
CA ASN A 587 10.28 -9.49 -5.80
C ASN A 587 11.69 -9.25 -6.36
N LYS A 588 12.49 -8.39 -5.68
CA LYS A 588 13.91 -8.21 -6.03
C LYS A 588 14.68 -9.53 -5.94
N LYS A 589 14.43 -10.30 -4.88
CA LYS A 589 15.02 -11.63 -4.71
C LYS A 589 14.56 -12.59 -5.82
N ALA A 590 13.28 -12.59 -6.17
CA ALA A 590 12.75 -13.43 -7.24
C ALA A 590 13.40 -13.14 -8.60
N VAL A 591 13.61 -11.87 -8.96
CA VAL A 591 14.34 -11.49 -10.18
C VAL A 591 15.76 -12.04 -10.15
N SER A 592 16.49 -11.82 -9.05
CA SER A 592 17.87 -12.29 -8.93
C SER A 592 18.00 -13.82 -8.96
N GLU A 593 17.09 -14.56 -8.30
CA GLU A 593 17.13 -16.02 -8.26
C GLU A 593 16.71 -16.64 -9.59
N THR A 594 15.72 -16.07 -10.28
CA THR A 594 15.33 -16.51 -11.64
C THR A 594 16.51 -16.44 -12.59
N GLN A 595 17.28 -15.34 -12.55
CA GLN A 595 18.49 -15.19 -13.36
C GLN A 595 19.57 -16.22 -12.96
N ARG A 596 19.88 -16.32 -11.66
CA ARG A 596 20.88 -17.26 -11.13
C ARG A 596 20.57 -18.71 -11.52
N ILE A 597 19.33 -19.15 -11.32
CA ILE A 597 18.88 -20.52 -11.64
C ILE A 597 18.99 -20.78 -13.15
N GLY A 598 18.61 -19.81 -13.98
CA GLY A 598 18.74 -19.88 -15.43
C GLY A 598 20.19 -19.98 -15.94
N GLU A 599 21.13 -19.29 -15.27
CA GLU A 599 22.57 -19.38 -15.58
C GLU A 599 23.16 -20.73 -15.14
N LEU A 600 22.85 -21.18 -13.92
CA LEU A 600 23.34 -22.46 -13.39
C LEU A 600 22.84 -23.66 -14.19
N TYR A 601 21.57 -23.64 -14.60
CA TYR A 601 21.00 -24.72 -15.41
C TYR A 601 21.66 -24.81 -16.79
N ARG A 602 21.93 -23.68 -17.44
CA ARG A 602 22.68 -23.64 -18.71
C ARG A 602 24.09 -24.18 -18.55
N LYS A 603 24.78 -23.83 -17.46
CA LYS A 603 26.13 -24.33 -17.15
C LYS A 603 26.18 -25.84 -16.88
N ASN A 604 25.11 -26.44 -16.35
CA ASN A 604 25.05 -27.88 -16.09
C ASN A 604 24.56 -28.71 -17.28
N LYS A 605 24.01 -28.06 -18.33
CA LYS A 605 23.56 -28.71 -19.57
C LYS A 605 24.61 -28.71 -20.69
N GLY A 606 25.62 -27.83 -20.59
CA GLY A 606 26.83 -27.85 -21.42
C GLY A 606 27.93 -28.59 -20.70
#